data_AF-A0AAD3RMK6-F1
#
_entry.id   AF-A0AAD3RMK6-F1
#
_cell.length_a   1.000
_cell.length_b   1.000
_cell.length_c   1.000
_cell.angle_alpha   90.00
_cell.angle_beta   90.00
_cell.angle_gamma   90.00
#
_symmetry.space_group_name_H-M   'P 1'
#
loop_
_entity.id
_entity.type
_entity.pdbx_description
1 polymer ?
#
loop_
_entity_poly.entity_id
_entity_poly.type
_entity_poly.pdbx_seq_one_letter_code
_entity_poly.pdbx_strand_id
1 'polypeptide(L)'
;MLLQVNGVSVEGKTHSEVVAAIKAGGNETRLLVVDPDTDAFFKRCRVAPTLDHLTGPLPEPVINGGMEEKSKAKSGNVNFEACEELSVSHSGHFPLH
;
A
#
# COMPACT_ATOMS: atom_id res chain seq x y z
N MET A 1 3.55 -1.82 -5.17
CA MET A 1 4.30 -1.88 -3.90
C MET A 1 3.35 -1.64 -2.73
N LEU A 2 3.47 -2.43 -1.65
CA LEU A 2 2.70 -2.23 -0.42
C LEU A 2 3.35 -1.11 0.40
N LEU A 3 2.55 -0.12 0.81
CA LEU A 3 3.01 1.05 1.55
C LEU A 3 2.53 1.05 3.00
N GLN A 4 1.28 0.62 3.24
CA GLN A 4 0.70 0.62 4.58
C GLN A 4 -0.20 -0.60 4.82
N VAL A 5 -0.24 -1.03 6.08
CA VAL A 5 -1.18 -2.03 6.62
C VAL A 5 -1.89 -1.40 7.80
N ASN A 6 -3.23 -1.35 7.76
CA ASN A 6 -4.08 -0.80 8.81
C ASN A 6 -3.67 0.64 9.22
N GLY A 7 -3.22 1.45 8.26
CA GLY A 7 -2.74 2.82 8.48
C GLY A 7 -1.31 2.92 9.03
N VAL A 8 -0.58 1.80 9.12
CA VAL A 8 0.81 1.76 9.58
C VAL A 8 1.75 1.52 8.39
N SER A 9 2.76 2.38 8.23
CA SER A 9 3.78 2.20 7.20
C SER A 9 4.51 0.86 7.34
N VAL A 10 4.72 0.19 6.22
CA VAL A 10 5.52 -1.05 6.15
C VAL A 10 6.96 -0.81 5.70
N GLU A 11 7.32 0.44 5.41
CA GLU A 11 8.69 0.80 5.02
C GLU A 11 9.66 0.51 6.18
N GLY A 12 10.74 -0.21 5.87
CA GLY A 12 11.74 -0.62 6.86
C GLY A 12 11.29 -1.72 7.83
N LYS A 13 10.06 -2.26 7.70
CA LYS A 13 9.57 -3.34 8.56
C LYS A 13 9.99 -4.71 8.07
N THR A 14 10.22 -5.61 9.02
CA THR A 14 10.40 -7.03 8.71
C THR A 14 9.06 -7.67 8.33
N HIS A 15 9.12 -8.79 7.60
CA HIS A 15 7.92 -9.56 7.25
C HIS A 15 7.09 -9.91 8.48
N SER A 16 7.73 -10.30 9.59
CA SER A 16 7.06 -10.64 10.85
C SER A 16 6.28 -9.46 11.44
N GLU A 17 6.82 -8.25 11.37
CA GLU A 17 6.15 -7.05 11.87
C GLU A 17 4.96 -6.64 10.98
N VAL A 18 5.10 -6.79 9.65
CA VAL A 18 3.99 -6.57 8.72
C VAL A 18 2.86 -7.56 9.00
N VAL A 19 3.20 -8.84 9.18
CA VAL A 19 2.25 -9.90 9.52
C VAL A 19 1.58 -9.65 10.88
N ALA A 20 2.32 -9.14 11.87
CA ALA A 20 1.75 -8.73 13.14
C ALA A 20 0.75 -7.56 12.99
N ALA A 21 1.07 -6.58 12.15
CA ALA A 21 0.18 -5.45 11.86
C ALA A 21 -1.11 -5.89 11.15
N ILE A 22 -1.04 -6.90 10.28
CA ILE A 22 -2.22 -7.51 9.66
C ILE A 22 -3.08 -8.18 10.74
N LYS A 23 -2.48 -9.04 11.57
CA LYS A 23 -3.20 -9.78 12.64
C LYS A 23 -3.82 -8.86 13.69
N ALA A 24 -3.19 -7.71 13.98
CA ALA A 24 -3.71 -6.73 14.92
C ALA A 24 -5.03 -6.09 14.45
N GLY A 25 -5.35 -6.14 13.15
CA GLY A 25 -6.61 -5.64 12.58
C GLY A 25 -7.85 -6.53 12.86
N GLY A 26 -7.66 -7.72 13.43
CA GLY A 26 -8.74 -8.66 13.70
C GLY A 26 -9.24 -9.31 12.41
N ASN A 27 -10.51 -9.09 12.08
CA ASN A 27 -11.18 -9.72 10.93
C ASN A 27 -11.08 -8.91 9.62
N GLU A 28 -10.64 -7.65 9.69
CA GLU A 28 -10.47 -6.78 8.52
C GLU A 28 -9.01 -6.31 8.43
N THR A 29 -8.49 -6.19 7.21
CA THR A 29 -7.20 -5.57 6.94
C THR A 29 -7.33 -4.53 5.83
N ARG A 30 -6.74 -3.36 6.05
CA ARG A 30 -6.73 -2.26 5.07
C ARG A 30 -5.33 -2.07 4.55
N LEU A 31 -5.15 -2.21 3.25
CA LEU A 31 -3.85 -2.13 2.61
C LEU A 31 -3.79 -0.89 1.71
N LEU A 32 -2.73 -0.09 1.84
CA LEU A 32 -2.42 0.93 0.84
C LEU A 32 -1.35 0.39 -0.10
N VAL A 33 -1.73 0.24 -1.37
CA VAL A 33 -0.85 -0.26 -2.44
C VAL A 33 -0.81 0.75 -3.57
N VAL A 34 0.33 0.84 -4.25
CA VAL A 34 0.51 1.66 -5.47
C VAL A 34 1.13 0.83 -6.58
N ASP A 35 0.75 1.12 -7.81
CA ASP A 35 1.40 0.58 -9.01
C ASP A 35 2.83 1.12 -9.16
N PRO A 36 3.71 0.42 -9.90
CA PRO A 36 5.09 0.88 -10.14
C PRO A 36 5.18 2.26 -10.79
N ASP A 37 4.29 2.57 -11.73
CA ASP A 37 4.22 3.89 -12.38
C ASP A 37 3.84 4.99 -11.39
N THR A 38 2.88 4.71 -10.50
CA THR A 38 2.46 5.61 -9.43
C THR A 38 3.60 5.82 -8.43
N ASP A 39 4.29 4.76 -8.00
CA ASP A 39 5.47 4.86 -7.14
C ASP A 39 6.56 5.75 -7.77
N ALA A 40 6.84 5.58 -9.07
CA ALA A 40 7.78 6.42 -9.80
C ALA A 40 7.35 7.89 -9.85
N PHE A 41 6.05 8.17 -10.02
CA PHE A 41 5.51 9.53 -9.98
C PHE A 41 5.74 10.21 -8.63
N PHE A 42 5.35 9.55 -7.54
CA PHE A 42 5.51 10.09 -6.18
C PHE A 42 6.99 10.30 -5.81
N LYS A 43 7.89 9.41 -6.27
CA LYS A 43 9.34 9.58 -6.13
C LYS A 43 9.85 10.81 -6.88
N ARG A 44 9.37 11.09 -8.10
CA ARG A 44 9.72 12.31 -8.84
C ARG A 44 9.23 13.57 -8.13
N CYS A 45 8.07 13.49 -7.48
CA CYS A 45 7.52 14.59 -6.67
C CYS A 45 8.22 14.73 -5.31
N ARG A 46 9.06 13.77 -4.91
CA ARG A 46 9.66 13.68 -3.55
C ARG A 46 8.62 13.68 -2.43
N VAL A 47 7.44 13.12 -2.70
CA VAL A 47 6.32 13.01 -1.76
C VAL A 47 6.02 11.53 -1.55
N ALA A 48 5.86 11.10 -0.30
CA ALA A 48 5.41 9.75 -0.01
C ALA A 48 3.90 9.62 -0.29
N PRO A 49 3.44 8.57 -0.99
CA PRO A 49 2.01 8.34 -1.16
C PRO A 49 1.34 8.08 0.20
N THR A 50 0.18 8.68 0.41
CA THR A 50 -0.61 8.56 1.64
C THR A 50 -2.09 8.46 1.29
N LEU A 51 -2.92 8.09 2.27
CA LEU A 51 -4.38 8.02 2.12
C LEU A 51 -4.99 9.34 1.64
N ASP A 52 -4.40 10.48 1.99
CA ASP A 52 -4.90 11.80 1.58
C ASP A 52 -4.89 11.97 0.06
N HIS A 53 -3.90 11.37 -0.61
CA HIS A 53 -3.76 11.43 -2.07
C HIS A 53 -4.79 10.55 -2.83
N LEU A 54 -5.62 9.77 -2.14
CA LEU A 54 -6.68 8.98 -2.77
C LEU A 54 -7.86 9.83 -3.21
N THR A 55 -8.20 10.85 -2.42
CA THR A 55 -9.35 11.74 -2.66
C THR A 55 -8.94 13.21 -2.72
N GLY A 56 -7.76 13.53 -2.22
CA GLY A 56 -7.16 14.85 -2.23
C GLY A 56 -6.39 15.16 -3.52
N PRO A 57 -5.85 16.38 -3.62
CA PRO A 57 -5.03 16.79 -4.75
C PRO A 57 -3.74 15.96 -4.81
N LEU A 58 -3.36 15.51 -6.01
CA LEU A 58 -2.08 14.85 -6.23
C LEU A 58 -0.92 15.86 -6.10
N PRO A 59 0.26 15.41 -5.64
CA PRO A 59 1.41 16.28 -5.51
C PRO A 59 1.85 16.79 -6.89
N GLU A 60 2.32 18.03 -6.94
CA GLU A 60 2.89 18.60 -8.15
C GLU A 60 4.34 18.11 -8.32
N PRO A 61 4.76 17.68 -9.52
CA PRO A 61 6.14 17.29 -9.76
C PRO A 61 7.08 18.48 -9.56
N VAL A 62 8.16 18.28 -8.80
CA VAL A 62 9.14 19.33 -8.52
C VAL A 62 9.92 19.65 -9.80
N ILE A 63 9.46 20.66 -10.54
CA ILE A 63 10.13 21.12 -11.77
C ILE A 63 11.35 21.99 -11.42
N ASN A 64 12.44 21.38 -10.97
CA ASN A 64 13.72 22.11 -10.90
C ASN A 64 14.40 22.10 -12.28
N GLY A 65 13.82 22.85 -13.22
CA GLY A 65 14.36 23.16 -14.55
C GLY A 65 14.24 22.05 -15.59
N GLY A 66 13.15 22.09 -16.38
CA GLY A 66 13.10 21.48 -17.72
C GLY A 66 11.89 20.60 -18.00
N MET A 67 10.95 21.16 -18.77
CA MET A 67 9.77 20.57 -19.42
C MET A 67 8.51 20.39 -18.55
N GLU A 68 7.77 21.49 -18.48
CA GLU A 68 6.31 21.49 -18.40
C GLU A 68 5.73 20.64 -19.55
N GLU A 69 4.98 19.58 -19.24
CA GLU A 69 3.93 19.13 -20.15
C GLU A 69 2.73 18.60 -19.38
N LYS A 70 1.61 19.31 -19.57
CA LYS A 70 0.27 18.92 -19.17
C LYS A 70 -0.10 17.60 -19.85
N SER A 71 -0.27 16.54 -19.07
CA SER A 71 -1.00 15.36 -19.54
C SER A 71 -2.16 15.09 -18.60
N LYS A 72 -3.32 15.60 -19.03
CA LYS A 72 -4.64 15.23 -18.55
C LYS A 72 -4.86 13.73 -18.83
N ALA A 73 -5.62 13.08 -17.95
CA ALA A 73 -6.16 11.70 -18.02
C ALA A 73 -5.21 10.60 -17.51
N LYS A 74 -5.64 9.58 -16.76
CA LYS A 74 -6.99 8.99 -16.59
C LYS A 74 -7.08 8.32 -15.21
N SER A 75 -8.28 8.35 -14.65
CA SER A 75 -8.78 7.51 -13.56
C SER A 75 -8.15 6.12 -13.55
N GLY A 76 -7.19 5.90 -12.65
CA GLY A 76 -6.73 4.57 -12.29
C GLY A 76 -7.77 3.93 -11.40
N ASN A 77 -8.46 2.93 -11.93
CA ASN A 77 -9.32 2.01 -11.21
C ASN A 77 -8.48 1.27 -10.16
N VAL A 78 -8.51 1.75 -8.92
CA VAL A 78 -7.95 1.03 -7.78
C VAL A 78 -8.84 -0.19 -7.56
N ASN A 79 -8.39 -1.36 -8.00
CA ASN A 79 -9.12 -2.60 -7.79
C ASN A 79 -9.11 -2.94 -6.29
N PHE A 80 -10.32 -3.07 -5.74
CA PHE A 80 -10.53 -3.62 -4.42
C PHE A 80 -10.59 -5.14 -4.54
N GLU A 81 -9.44 -5.82 -4.44
CA GLU A 81 -9.44 -7.25 -4.19
C GLU A 81 -9.56 -7.46 -2.67
N ALA A 82 -10.81 -7.66 -2.23
CA ALA A 82 -11.07 -8.38 -1.00
C ALA A 82 -10.63 -9.83 -1.23
N CYS A 83 -9.50 -10.22 -0.65
CA CYS A 83 -9.00 -11.59 -0.75
C CYS A 83 -9.93 -12.48 0.08
N GLU A 84 -10.78 -13.26 -0.59
CA GLU A 84 -11.66 -14.26 0.04
C GLU A 84 -10.83 -15.46 0.53
N GLU A 85 -11.03 -15.83 1.81
CA GLU A 85 -10.66 -17.10 2.45
C GLU A 85 -9.18 -17.52 2.39
N LEU A 86 -8.34 -16.88 3.21
CA LEU A 86 -7.16 -17.54 3.77
C LEU A 86 -7.63 -18.51 4.88
N SER A 87 -8.12 -19.68 4.47
CA SER A 87 -8.45 -20.76 5.39
C SER A 87 -7.16 -21.25 6.07
N VAL A 88 -6.92 -20.75 7.28
CA VAL A 88 -5.84 -21.23 8.13
C VAL A 88 -6.21 -22.65 8.58
N SER A 89 -5.70 -23.67 7.90
CA SER A 89 -5.78 -25.05 8.37
C SER A 89 -4.98 -25.21 9.66
N HIS A 90 -5.63 -24.95 10.79
CA HIS A 90 -5.08 -25.16 12.11
C HIS A 90 -5.24 -26.63 12.50
N SER A 91 -4.19 -27.43 12.26
CA SER A 91 -4.05 -28.74 12.89
C SER A 91 -2.69 -28.84 13.57
N GLY A 92 -2.55 -28.12 14.68
CA GLY A 92 -1.57 -28.42 15.71
C GLY A 92 -2.11 -29.50 16.63
N HIS A 93 -1.71 -30.75 16.43
CA HIS A 93 -1.75 -31.78 17.47
C HIS A 93 -0.65 -32.81 17.23
N PHE A 94 0.49 -32.64 17.91
CA PHE A 94 1.38 -33.76 18.23
C PHE A 94 1.48 -33.80 19.76
N PRO A 95 0.94 -34.84 20.42
CA PRO A 95 1.07 -34.98 21.86
C PRO A 95 2.50 -35.37 22.22
N LEU A 96 2.95 -34.86 23.37
CA LEU A 96 4.16 -35.25 24.08
C LEU A 96 3.98 -36.66 24.68
N HIS A 97 4.84 -37.61 24.29
CA HIS A 97 5.60 -38.49 25.19
C HIS A 97 6.71 -39.20 24.42
#